data_AF-A0A2V6X4B9-F1
#
_entry.id   AF-A0A2V6X4B9-F1
#
_cell.length_a   1.000
_cell.length_b   1.000
_cell.length_c   1.000
_cell.angle_alpha   90.00
_cell.angle_beta   90.00
_cell.angle_gamma   90.00
#
_symmetry.space_group_name_H-M   'P 1'
#
loop_
_entity.id
_entity.type
_entity.pdbx_description
1 polymer ?
#
loop_
_entity_poly.entity_id
_entity_poly.type
_entity_poly.pdbx_seq_one_letter_code
_entity_poly.pdbx_strand_id
1 'polypeptide(L)'
;MSPTDLRTARTGKGLTQAQAAVRLGVSQPYVAMLEMGERRLTPRLARRVTRLYGLSPTAVPPSDAVAGGRGAAELASDLAALGYPGFAHMRPRRWVLKNPAEVLLAALAQDDLEPRLVEALPWLLLHYATLDREWLVREAKVRDLQNRLGFVVGLSRGLAERVGAREEATALAALEASLERSRLAREDTLCGASLPEAERRWLQHNRSDDARRWNLLTDWTVDALRYA
;
A
#
# COMPACT_ATOMS: atom_id res chain seq x y z
N MET A 1 9.30 -6.27 -10.28
CA MET A 1 9.45 -5.92 -11.72
C MET A 1 10.45 -6.87 -12.35
N SER A 2 10.01 -7.63 -13.34
CA SER A 2 10.83 -8.62 -14.05
C SER A 2 11.72 -7.97 -15.13
N PRO A 3 12.77 -8.65 -15.60
CA PRO A 3 13.56 -8.20 -16.76
C PRO A 3 12.71 -7.98 -18.03
N THR A 4 11.69 -8.81 -18.22
CA THR A 4 10.74 -8.70 -19.34
C THR A 4 9.86 -7.46 -19.21
N ASP A 5 9.40 -7.15 -17.99
CA ASP A 5 8.60 -5.94 -17.72
C ASP A 5 9.40 -4.67 -18.04
N LEU A 6 10.69 -4.66 -17.69
CA LEU A 6 11.60 -3.55 -17.98
C LEU A 6 11.72 -3.27 -19.47
N ARG A 7 11.94 -4.34 -20.26
CA ARG A 7 12.06 -4.23 -21.71
C ARG A 7 10.75 -3.72 -22.30
N THR A 8 9.62 -4.30 -21.89
CA THR A 8 8.28 -3.94 -22.36
C THR A 8 7.93 -2.49 -22.02
N ALA A 9 8.25 -2.06 -20.81
CA ALA A 9 8.06 -0.68 -20.36
C ALA A 9 8.88 0.32 -21.17
N ARG A 10 10.16 -0.02 -21.44
CA ARG A 10 11.04 0.82 -22.25
C ARG A 10 10.52 0.94 -23.69
N THR A 11 10.17 -0.19 -24.33
CA THR A 11 9.68 -0.19 -25.71
C THR A 11 8.31 0.47 -25.81
N GLY A 12 7.44 0.33 -24.81
CA GLY A 12 6.17 1.06 -24.73
C GLY A 12 6.32 2.58 -24.66
N LYS A 13 7.49 3.08 -24.23
CA LYS A 13 7.86 4.51 -24.32
C LYS A 13 8.60 4.88 -25.60
N GLY A 14 8.74 3.96 -26.54
CA GLY A 14 9.46 4.17 -27.80
C GLY A 14 10.96 4.43 -27.61
N LEU A 15 11.54 4.06 -26.46
CA LEU A 15 12.95 4.32 -26.17
C LEU A 15 13.83 3.16 -26.63
N THR A 16 14.95 3.46 -27.27
CA THR A 16 16.04 2.48 -27.45
C THR A 16 16.80 2.26 -26.14
N GLN A 17 17.57 1.17 -26.03
CA GLN A 17 18.42 0.95 -24.85
C GLN A 17 19.43 2.09 -24.64
N ALA A 18 19.98 2.64 -25.73
CA ALA A 18 20.91 3.77 -25.66
C ALA A 18 20.22 5.05 -25.14
N GLN A 19 19.03 5.38 -25.63
CA GLN A 19 18.26 6.53 -25.16
C GLN A 19 17.86 6.38 -23.69
N ALA A 20 17.42 5.19 -23.28
CA ALA A 20 17.10 4.88 -21.89
C ALA A 20 18.33 5.02 -20.98
N ALA A 21 19.49 4.49 -21.41
CA ALA A 21 20.74 4.56 -20.67
C ALA A 21 21.14 6.01 -20.36
N VAL A 22 21.11 6.89 -21.37
CA VAL A 22 21.39 8.33 -21.22
C VAL A 22 20.44 8.96 -20.22
N ARG A 23 19.12 8.74 -20.33
CA ARG A 23 18.13 9.33 -19.43
C ARG A 23 18.19 8.79 -18.00
N LEU A 24 18.63 7.55 -17.82
CA LEU A 24 18.79 6.92 -16.51
C LEU A 24 20.14 7.25 -15.85
N GLY A 25 21.11 7.74 -16.64
CA GLY A 25 22.48 8.02 -16.22
C GLY A 25 23.29 6.74 -15.98
N VAL A 26 23.12 5.74 -16.84
CA VAL A 26 23.84 4.45 -16.80
C VAL A 26 24.38 4.10 -18.20
N SER A 27 25.19 3.05 -18.33
CA SER A 27 25.67 2.60 -19.65
C SER A 27 24.63 1.75 -20.39
N GLN A 28 24.64 1.77 -21.72
CA GLN A 28 23.74 0.94 -22.54
C GLN A 28 23.93 -0.57 -22.30
N PRO A 29 25.18 -1.11 -22.17
CA PRO A 29 25.37 -2.49 -21.75
C PRO A 29 24.73 -2.80 -20.41
N TYR A 30 24.75 -1.87 -19.44
CA TYR A 30 24.10 -2.08 -18.15
C TYR A 30 22.58 -2.20 -18.28
N VAL A 31 21.94 -1.39 -19.15
CA VAL A 31 20.51 -1.55 -19.46
C VAL A 31 20.23 -2.92 -20.08
N ALA A 32 21.08 -3.40 -21.00
CA ALA A 32 20.94 -4.73 -21.58
C ALA A 32 21.04 -5.83 -20.52
N MET A 33 22.04 -5.77 -19.62
CA MET A 33 22.17 -6.72 -18.51
C MET A 33 20.95 -6.72 -17.57
N LEU A 34 20.33 -5.56 -17.32
CA LEU A 34 19.10 -5.46 -16.53
C LEU A 34 17.92 -6.14 -17.25
N GLU A 35 17.78 -5.93 -18.55
CA GLU A 35 16.71 -6.53 -19.38
C GLU A 35 16.91 -8.02 -19.66
N MET A 36 18.13 -8.54 -19.46
CA MET A 36 18.43 -9.98 -19.51
C MET A 36 18.36 -10.65 -18.14
N GLY A 37 18.21 -9.88 -17.05
CA GLY A 37 18.17 -10.39 -15.69
C GLY A 37 19.54 -10.74 -15.10
N GLU A 38 20.64 -10.42 -15.80
CA GLU A 38 22.01 -10.62 -15.32
C GLU A 38 22.40 -9.66 -14.19
N ARG A 39 21.70 -8.53 -14.10
CA ARG A 39 21.86 -7.55 -13.01
C ARG A 39 20.52 -7.23 -12.36
N ARG A 40 20.55 -7.04 -11.05
CA ARG A 40 19.40 -6.57 -10.27
C ARG A 40 19.30 -5.05 -10.31
N LEU A 41 18.08 -4.53 -10.39
CA LEU A 41 17.80 -3.11 -10.19
C LEU A 41 18.05 -2.72 -8.75
N THR A 42 18.88 -1.68 -8.56
CA THR A 42 18.97 -1.03 -7.26
C THR A 42 17.70 -0.22 -6.97
N PRO A 43 17.31 -0.02 -5.70
CA PRO A 43 16.13 0.76 -5.35
C PRO A 43 16.14 2.19 -5.93
N ARG A 44 17.31 2.82 -5.96
CA ARG A 44 17.50 4.16 -6.56
C ARG A 44 17.20 4.15 -8.06
N LEU A 45 17.69 3.13 -8.78
CA LEU A 45 17.45 3.01 -10.22
C LEU A 45 16.01 2.62 -10.52
N ALA A 46 15.41 1.72 -9.72
CA ALA A 46 14.00 1.36 -9.85
C ALA A 46 13.09 2.59 -9.82
N ARG A 47 13.30 3.52 -8.87
CA ARG A 47 12.53 4.78 -8.82
C ARG A 47 12.70 5.65 -10.07
N ARG A 48 13.92 5.71 -10.64
CA ARG A 48 14.17 6.47 -11.88
C ARG A 48 13.49 5.82 -13.06
N VAL A 49 13.58 4.50 -13.17
CA VAL A 49 12.93 3.69 -14.20
C VAL A 49 11.42 3.86 -14.12
N THR A 50 10.81 3.70 -12.95
CA THR A 50 9.36 3.85 -12.77
C THR A 50 8.88 5.23 -13.21
N ARG A 51 9.61 6.31 -12.88
CA ARG A 51 9.27 7.66 -13.35
C ARG A 51 9.46 7.82 -14.85
N LEU A 52 10.62 7.41 -15.39
CA LEU A 52 10.94 7.58 -16.81
C LEU A 52 9.98 6.78 -17.70
N TYR A 53 9.62 5.58 -17.27
CA TYR A 53 8.74 4.68 -18.00
C TYR A 53 7.26 4.86 -17.64
N GLY A 54 6.93 5.74 -16.68
CA GLY A 54 5.56 5.98 -16.25
C GLY A 54 4.87 4.72 -15.72
N LEU A 55 5.61 3.89 -14.97
CA LEU A 55 5.09 2.66 -14.38
C LEU A 55 4.36 2.94 -13.06
N SER A 56 3.55 1.97 -12.63
CA SER A 56 2.90 2.00 -11.32
C SER A 56 3.94 2.15 -10.19
N PRO A 57 3.66 2.91 -9.12
CA PRO A 57 4.46 2.95 -7.91
C PRO A 57 4.80 1.57 -7.31
N THR A 58 3.95 0.56 -7.53
CA THR A 58 4.20 -0.83 -7.10
C THR A 58 5.39 -1.49 -7.80
N ALA A 59 5.86 -0.93 -8.93
CA ALA A 59 7.04 -1.42 -9.63
C ALA A 59 8.35 -1.12 -8.89
N VAL A 60 8.33 -0.15 -7.96
CA VAL A 60 9.46 0.09 -7.06
C VAL A 60 9.45 -1.01 -6.00
N PRO A 61 10.54 -1.78 -5.83
CA PRO A 61 10.57 -2.80 -4.80
C PRO A 61 10.40 -2.14 -3.43
N PRO A 62 9.58 -2.73 -2.54
CA PRO A 62 9.46 -2.21 -1.19
C PRO A 62 10.80 -2.34 -0.46
N SER A 63 11.10 -1.37 0.38
CA SER A 63 12.29 -1.31 1.22
C SER A 63 12.15 -2.26 2.41
N ASP A 64 13.23 -2.98 2.74
CA ASP A 64 13.25 -3.89 3.90
C ASP A 64 13.02 -3.13 5.23
N ALA A 65 13.45 -1.87 5.28
CA ALA A 65 13.12 -0.95 6.35
C ALA A 65 11.78 -0.25 6.07
N VAL A 66 10.66 -0.86 6.48
CA VAL A 66 9.42 -0.10 6.69
C VAL A 66 9.70 0.84 7.86
N ALA A 67 9.95 2.11 7.56
CA ALA A 67 10.26 3.12 8.56
C ALA A 67 9.09 3.26 9.54
N GLY A 68 9.25 2.72 10.76
CA GLY A 68 8.41 3.09 11.89
C GLY A 68 8.56 4.59 12.18
N GLY A 69 7.51 5.19 12.75
CA GLY A 69 7.56 6.59 13.20
C GLY A 69 7.41 7.65 12.11
N ARG A 70 6.65 7.39 11.04
CA ARG A 70 6.24 8.47 10.13
C ARG A 70 5.16 9.32 10.77
N GLY A 71 5.39 10.62 10.87
CA GLY A 71 4.38 11.56 11.35
C GLY A 71 3.17 11.63 10.43
N ALA A 72 2.01 12.00 10.98
CA ALA A 72 0.75 12.13 10.25
C ALA A 72 0.86 12.99 8.96
N ALA A 73 1.59 14.11 9.04
CA ALA A 73 1.82 14.99 7.88
C ALA A 73 2.62 14.33 6.75
N GLU A 74 3.59 13.47 7.09
CA GLU A 74 4.36 12.73 6.09
C GLU A 74 3.50 11.67 5.40
N LEU A 75 2.67 10.95 6.16
CA LEU A 75 1.72 9.97 5.61
C LEU A 75 0.69 10.64 4.71
N ALA A 76 0.13 11.79 5.12
CA ALA A 76 -0.82 12.55 4.30
C ALA A 76 -0.18 13.01 2.98
N SER A 77 1.07 13.51 3.05
CA SER A 77 1.86 13.92 1.88
C SER A 77 2.17 12.74 0.94
N ASP A 78 2.48 11.56 1.49
CA ASP A 78 2.70 10.35 0.71
C ASP A 78 1.43 9.87 0.01
N LEU A 79 0.30 9.85 0.72
CA LEU A 79 -1.01 9.51 0.16
C LEU A 79 -1.42 10.50 -0.93
N ALA A 80 -1.20 11.80 -0.72
CA ALA A 80 -1.42 12.84 -1.73
C ALA A 80 -0.57 12.62 -2.98
N ALA A 81 0.69 12.23 -2.81
CA ALA A 81 1.61 11.98 -3.92
C ALA A 81 1.27 10.69 -4.70
N LEU A 82 0.70 9.70 -4.00
CA LEU A 82 0.11 8.48 -4.58
C LEU A 82 -1.24 8.77 -5.27
N GLY A 83 -1.84 9.94 -5.05
CA GLY A 83 -3.03 10.40 -5.75
C GLY A 83 -4.33 10.22 -4.98
N TYR A 84 -4.27 9.97 -3.66
CA TYR A 84 -5.48 9.93 -2.84
C TYR A 84 -6.20 11.30 -2.89
N PRO A 85 -7.48 11.35 -3.29
CA PRO A 85 -8.17 12.62 -3.50
C PRO A 85 -8.33 13.47 -2.23
N GLY A 86 -8.56 12.84 -1.08
CA GLY A 86 -8.76 13.54 0.20
C GLY A 86 -7.57 14.38 0.67
N PHE A 87 -6.37 14.11 0.15
CA PHE A 87 -5.16 14.87 0.46
C PHE A 87 -4.55 15.58 -0.77
N ALA A 88 -5.28 15.72 -1.88
CA ALA A 88 -4.74 16.30 -3.12
C ALA A 88 -4.04 17.66 -2.92
N HIS A 89 -4.53 18.49 -2.01
CA HIS A 89 -3.96 19.79 -1.63
C HIS A 89 -2.60 19.72 -0.92
N MET A 90 -2.23 18.56 -0.37
CA MET A 90 -0.97 18.31 0.35
C MET A 90 0.12 17.73 -0.55
N ARG A 91 -0.13 17.63 -1.86
CA ARG A 91 0.81 16.99 -2.79
C ARG A 91 2.17 17.71 -2.77
N PRO A 92 3.26 17.04 -2.38
CA PRO A 92 4.55 17.69 -2.24
C PRO A 92 5.14 18.03 -3.62
N ARG A 93 5.78 19.20 -3.73
CA ARG A 93 6.51 19.61 -4.94
C ARG A 93 7.67 18.67 -5.30
N ARG A 94 8.32 18.10 -4.29
CA ARG A 94 9.43 17.15 -4.44
C ARG A 94 9.10 15.88 -3.67
N TRP A 95 8.60 14.88 -4.38
CA TRP A 95 8.33 13.57 -3.79
C TRP A 95 9.37 12.54 -4.20
N VAL A 96 9.82 11.76 -3.23
CA VAL A 96 10.54 10.52 -3.50
C VAL A 96 9.50 9.44 -3.68
N LEU A 97 9.39 8.89 -4.89
CA LEU A 97 8.48 7.77 -5.18
C LEU A 97 8.65 6.61 -4.17
N LYS A 98 7.57 6.27 -3.49
CA LYS A 98 7.47 5.17 -2.52
C LYS A 98 6.54 4.08 -3.01
N ASN A 99 6.79 2.85 -2.58
CA ASN A 99 5.89 1.74 -2.83
C ASN A 99 4.63 1.95 -1.95
N PRO A 100 3.39 1.84 -2.49
CA PRO A 100 2.19 2.02 -1.71
C PRO A 100 2.06 1.02 -0.54
N ALA A 101 2.56 -0.22 -0.70
CA ALA A 101 2.57 -1.23 0.38
C ALA A 101 3.36 -0.75 1.61
N GLU A 102 4.47 -0.04 1.41
CA GLU A 102 5.23 0.54 2.52
C GLU A 102 4.45 1.65 3.23
N VAL A 103 3.75 2.50 2.47
CA VAL A 103 2.94 3.59 3.04
C VAL A 103 1.80 3.01 3.87
N LEU A 104 1.13 1.98 3.34
CA LEU A 104 0.08 1.25 4.05
C LEU A 104 0.61 0.65 5.37
N LEU A 105 1.72 -0.11 5.33
CA LEU A 105 2.27 -0.71 6.55
C LEU A 105 2.77 0.35 7.54
N ALA A 106 3.39 1.43 7.07
CA ALA A 106 3.84 2.52 7.94
C ALA A 106 2.67 3.21 8.65
N ALA A 107 1.53 3.35 7.98
CA ALA A 107 0.30 3.87 8.58
C ALA A 107 -0.31 2.90 9.59
N LEU A 108 -0.44 1.62 9.24
CA LEU A 108 -0.98 0.58 10.13
C LEU A 108 -0.12 0.37 11.38
N ALA A 109 1.18 0.63 11.29
CA ALA A 109 2.12 0.57 12.40
C ALA A 109 2.04 1.74 13.39
N GLN A 110 1.24 2.79 13.11
CA GLN A 110 1.03 3.87 14.05
C GLN A 110 0.10 3.42 15.18
N ASP A 111 0.41 3.79 16.42
CA ASP A 111 -0.47 3.53 17.55
C ASP A 111 -1.76 4.36 17.47
N ASP A 112 -1.61 5.62 17.07
CA ASP A 112 -2.70 6.57 16.85
C ASP A 112 -2.58 7.17 15.45
N LEU A 113 -3.65 7.05 14.66
CA LEU A 113 -3.73 7.57 13.30
C LEU A 113 -4.98 8.42 13.14
N GLU A 114 -4.84 9.60 12.54
CA GLU A 114 -5.97 10.48 12.30
C GLU A 114 -7.04 9.79 11.42
N PRO A 115 -8.34 9.98 11.69
CA PRO A 115 -9.42 9.31 10.94
C PRO A 115 -9.33 9.45 9.42
N ARG A 116 -8.91 10.62 8.92
CA ARG A 116 -8.73 10.84 7.47
C ARG A 116 -7.61 10.01 6.84
N LEU A 117 -6.58 9.68 7.63
CA LEU A 117 -5.50 8.80 7.18
C LEU A 117 -5.98 7.35 7.17
N VAL A 118 -6.77 6.92 8.16
CA VAL A 118 -7.41 5.60 8.20
C VAL A 118 -8.35 5.41 6.99
N GLU A 119 -9.16 6.42 6.67
CA GLU A 119 -10.08 6.44 5.51
C GLU A 119 -9.35 6.17 4.18
N ALA A 120 -8.10 6.61 4.06
CA ALA A 120 -7.32 6.49 2.83
C ALA A 120 -6.73 5.08 2.61
N LEU A 121 -6.63 4.26 3.66
CA LEU A 121 -5.95 2.96 3.58
C LEU A 121 -6.70 1.95 2.69
N PRO A 122 -8.04 1.82 2.76
CA PRO A 122 -8.77 0.94 1.85
C PRO A 122 -8.65 1.35 0.38
N TRP A 123 -8.68 2.65 0.11
CA TRP A 123 -8.50 3.20 -1.24
C TRP A 123 -7.15 2.80 -1.83
N LEU A 124 -6.08 2.81 -1.03
CA LEU A 124 -4.74 2.45 -1.49
C LEU A 124 -4.67 0.98 -1.94
N LEU A 125 -5.30 0.05 -1.21
CA LEU A 125 -5.37 -1.36 -1.61
C LEU A 125 -6.18 -1.57 -2.88
N LEU A 126 -7.30 -0.86 -3.02
CA LEU A 126 -8.16 -0.93 -4.20
C LEU A 126 -7.45 -0.38 -5.45
N HIS A 127 -6.82 0.81 -5.34
CA HIS A 127 -6.21 1.50 -6.46
C HIS A 127 -4.89 0.87 -6.93
N TYR A 128 -4.22 0.10 -6.06
CA TYR A 128 -2.96 -0.58 -6.36
C TYR A 128 -3.10 -2.11 -6.33
N ALA A 129 -4.01 -2.70 -7.10
CA ALA A 129 -4.25 -4.15 -7.10
C ALA A 129 -3.00 -5.02 -7.38
N THR A 130 -1.97 -4.46 -8.03
CA THR A 130 -0.69 -5.12 -8.37
C THR A 130 0.36 -5.06 -7.25
N LEU A 131 -0.02 -4.76 -6.01
CA LEU A 131 0.86 -4.83 -4.85
C LEU A 131 1.43 -6.25 -4.67
N ASP A 132 2.65 -6.34 -4.15
CA ASP A 132 3.24 -7.61 -3.74
C ASP A 132 2.57 -8.10 -2.44
N ARG A 133 1.59 -8.99 -2.60
CA ARG A 133 0.75 -9.50 -1.51
C ARG A 133 1.51 -10.40 -0.56
N GLU A 134 2.44 -11.20 -1.09
CA GLU A 134 3.25 -12.11 -0.29
C GLU A 134 4.17 -11.30 0.64
N TRP A 135 4.82 -10.28 0.09
CA TRP A 135 5.61 -9.34 0.88
C TRP A 135 4.74 -8.64 1.93
N LEU A 136 3.58 -8.09 1.53
CA LEU A 136 2.69 -7.37 2.44
C LEU A 136 2.22 -8.23 3.62
N VAL A 137 1.79 -9.47 3.36
CA VAL A 137 1.37 -10.43 4.41
C VAL A 137 2.55 -10.77 5.33
N ARG A 138 3.73 -11.07 4.75
CA ARG A 138 4.91 -11.39 5.54
C ARG A 138 5.30 -10.24 6.47
N GLU A 139 5.37 -9.03 5.95
CA GLU A 139 5.77 -7.86 6.73
C GLU A 139 4.72 -7.43 7.77
N ALA A 140 3.43 -7.64 7.50
CA ALA A 140 2.38 -7.46 8.49
C ALA A 140 2.54 -8.45 9.64
N LYS A 141 2.84 -9.72 9.35
CA LYS A 141 3.10 -10.74 10.37
C LYS A 141 4.31 -10.45 11.25
N VAL A 142 5.39 -9.94 10.66
CA VAL A 142 6.61 -9.57 11.41
C VAL A 142 6.34 -8.44 12.43
N ARG A 143 5.28 -7.64 12.22
CA ARG A 143 4.94 -6.47 13.05
C ARG A 143 3.64 -6.62 13.83
N ASP A 144 3.06 -7.82 13.86
CA ASP A 144 1.75 -8.09 14.47
C ASP A 144 0.58 -7.23 13.94
N LEU A 145 0.64 -6.84 12.66
CA LEU A 145 -0.35 -5.98 12.00
C LEU A 145 -1.42 -6.75 11.19
N GLN A 146 -1.46 -8.09 11.28
CA GLN A 146 -2.36 -8.94 10.48
C GLN A 146 -3.82 -8.56 10.65
N ASN A 147 -4.24 -8.25 11.88
CA ASN A 147 -5.63 -7.90 12.17
C ASN A 147 -6.02 -6.55 11.57
N ARG A 148 -5.18 -5.52 11.78
CA ARG A 148 -5.38 -4.19 11.20
C ARG A 148 -5.41 -4.26 9.67
N LEU A 149 -4.46 -4.99 9.07
CA LEU A 149 -4.42 -5.18 7.62
C LEU A 149 -5.63 -5.97 7.11
N GLY A 150 -6.00 -7.07 7.77
CA GLY A 150 -7.14 -7.91 7.39
C GLY A 150 -8.45 -7.14 7.38
N PHE A 151 -8.66 -6.30 8.39
CA PHE A 151 -9.82 -5.41 8.44
C PHE A 151 -9.83 -4.37 7.30
N VAL A 152 -8.70 -3.71 7.03
CA VAL A 152 -8.59 -2.75 5.91
C VAL A 152 -8.76 -3.43 4.55
N VAL A 153 -8.30 -4.67 4.39
CA VAL A 153 -8.57 -5.49 3.18
C VAL A 153 -10.08 -5.75 3.04
N GLY A 154 -10.77 -6.09 4.13
CA GLY A 154 -12.23 -6.26 4.14
C GLY A 154 -12.97 -4.99 3.72
N LEU A 155 -12.59 -3.83 4.29
CA LEU A 155 -13.12 -2.53 3.87
C LEU A 155 -12.88 -2.25 2.38
N SER A 156 -11.68 -2.57 1.89
CA SER A 156 -11.32 -2.41 0.47
C SER A 156 -12.14 -3.32 -0.44
N ARG A 157 -12.41 -4.55 0.01
CA ARG A 157 -13.24 -5.51 -0.72
C ARG A 157 -14.67 -5.00 -0.84
N GLY A 158 -15.27 -4.54 0.26
CA GLY A 158 -16.60 -3.93 0.22
C GLY A 158 -16.66 -2.67 -0.66
N LEU A 159 -15.58 -1.87 -0.66
CA LEU A 159 -15.45 -0.72 -1.56
C LEU A 159 -15.40 -1.14 -3.04
N ALA A 160 -14.64 -2.19 -3.36
CA ALA A 160 -14.57 -2.77 -4.70
C ALA A 160 -15.94 -3.30 -5.16
N GLU A 161 -16.64 -4.02 -4.28
CA GLU A 161 -18.00 -4.52 -4.53
C GLU A 161 -18.98 -3.37 -4.80
N ARG A 162 -18.91 -2.29 -4.01
CA ARG A 162 -19.74 -1.09 -4.16
C ARG A 162 -19.59 -0.42 -5.53
N VAL A 163 -18.39 -0.42 -6.11
CA VAL A 163 -18.13 0.17 -7.43
C VAL A 163 -18.16 -0.85 -8.58
N GLY A 164 -18.50 -2.11 -8.31
CA GLY A 164 -18.58 -3.16 -9.32
C GLY A 164 -17.23 -3.69 -9.82
N ALA A 165 -16.14 -3.40 -9.10
CA ALA A 165 -14.77 -3.86 -9.39
C ALA A 165 -14.59 -5.33 -8.96
N ARG A 166 -15.18 -6.26 -9.73
CA ARG A 166 -15.28 -7.69 -9.39
C ARG A 166 -13.94 -8.41 -9.32
N GLU A 167 -13.01 -8.08 -10.21
CA GLU A 167 -11.68 -8.69 -10.24
C GLU A 167 -10.89 -8.30 -9.00
N GLU A 168 -10.90 -7.01 -8.66
CA GLU A 168 -10.30 -6.44 -7.48
C GLU A 168 -10.91 -7.02 -6.20
N ALA A 169 -12.24 -7.12 -6.13
CA ALA A 169 -12.93 -7.74 -5.00
C ALA A 169 -12.51 -9.21 -4.78
N THR A 170 -12.42 -9.99 -5.87
CA THR A 170 -11.96 -11.38 -5.82
C THR A 170 -10.51 -11.46 -5.35
N ALA A 171 -9.67 -10.57 -5.86
CA ALA A 171 -8.28 -10.45 -5.44
C ALA A 171 -8.14 -10.12 -3.95
N LEU A 172 -8.93 -9.17 -3.46
CA LEU A 172 -8.93 -8.76 -2.05
C LEU A 172 -9.46 -9.87 -1.15
N ALA A 173 -10.49 -10.62 -1.58
CA ALA A 173 -10.97 -11.79 -0.87
C ALA A 173 -9.89 -12.87 -0.70
N ALA A 174 -9.08 -13.11 -1.73
CA ALA A 174 -7.95 -14.04 -1.65
C ALA A 174 -6.86 -13.56 -0.68
N LEU A 175 -6.59 -12.25 -0.64
CA LEU A 175 -5.66 -11.65 0.32
C LEU A 175 -6.20 -11.76 1.76
N GLU A 176 -7.48 -11.45 1.97
CA GLU A 176 -8.18 -11.59 3.24
C GLU A 176 -8.10 -13.02 3.77
N ALA A 177 -8.40 -14.02 2.93
CA ALA A 177 -8.29 -15.43 3.29
C ALA A 177 -6.87 -15.86 3.66
N SER A 178 -5.84 -15.26 3.03
CA SER A 178 -4.45 -15.52 3.39
C SER A 178 -4.11 -15.00 4.78
N LEU A 179 -4.59 -13.79 5.13
CA LEU A 179 -4.40 -13.17 6.44
C LEU A 179 -5.18 -13.89 7.54
N GLU A 180 -6.36 -14.43 7.24
CA GLU A 180 -7.21 -15.14 8.21
C GLU A 180 -6.46 -16.31 8.87
N ARG A 181 -5.63 -17.02 8.08
CA ARG A 181 -4.77 -18.12 8.57
C ARG A 181 -3.73 -17.69 9.60
N SER A 182 -3.48 -16.38 9.75
CA SER A 182 -2.52 -15.81 10.70
C SER A 182 -3.15 -14.71 11.55
N ARG A 183 -4.49 -14.74 11.71
CA ARG A 183 -5.25 -13.84 12.57
C ARG A 183 -4.78 -13.95 14.02
N LEU A 184 -4.60 -12.81 14.66
CA LEU A 184 -4.20 -12.73 16.07
C LEU A 184 -5.43 -12.79 16.97
N ALA A 185 -5.34 -13.56 18.06
CA ALA A 185 -6.40 -13.66 19.07
C ALA A 185 -6.49 -12.41 19.98
N ARG A 186 -5.39 -11.65 20.07
CA ARG A 186 -5.31 -10.43 20.89
C ARG A 186 -6.24 -9.36 20.30
N GLU A 187 -7.00 -8.71 21.18
CA GLU A 187 -7.75 -7.50 20.83
C GLU A 187 -6.79 -6.33 20.57
N ASP A 188 -7.07 -5.58 19.51
CA ASP A 188 -6.32 -4.39 19.12
C ASP A 188 -7.30 -3.28 18.69
N THR A 189 -6.78 -2.14 18.28
CA THR A 189 -7.51 -1.01 17.71
C THR A 189 -7.07 -0.81 16.27
N LEU A 190 -7.85 -0.08 15.47
CA LEU A 190 -7.40 0.35 14.14
C LEU A 190 -6.64 1.68 14.26
N CYS A 191 -5.45 1.63 14.87
CA CYS A 191 -4.62 2.82 15.15
C CYS A 191 -5.34 3.85 16.05
N GLY A 192 -5.88 3.39 17.18
CA GLY A 192 -6.53 4.21 18.20
C GLY A 192 -6.09 3.80 19.61
N ALA A 193 -4.78 3.67 19.84
CA ALA A 193 -4.25 3.27 21.13
C ALA A 193 -4.67 4.24 22.26
N SER A 194 -4.83 5.53 21.95
CA SER A 194 -5.25 6.57 22.88
C SER A 194 -6.77 6.67 23.10
N LEU A 195 -7.57 5.73 22.57
CA LEU A 195 -9.02 5.70 22.79
C LEU A 195 -9.37 5.67 24.28
N PRO A 196 -10.28 6.54 24.76
CA PRO A 196 -10.76 6.52 26.14
C PRO A 196 -11.43 5.20 26.51
N GLU A 197 -11.34 4.81 27.79
CA GLU A 197 -11.93 3.55 28.28
C GLU A 197 -13.45 3.46 28.11
N ALA A 198 -14.14 4.61 28.16
CA ALA A 198 -15.58 4.65 27.88
C ALA A 198 -15.89 4.28 26.42
N GLU A 199 -15.06 4.76 25.48
CA GLU A 199 -15.20 4.48 24.06
C GLU A 199 -14.81 3.03 23.73
N ARG A 200 -13.75 2.51 24.35
CA ARG A 200 -13.37 1.09 24.23
C ARG A 200 -14.50 0.15 24.65
N ARG A 201 -15.12 0.38 25.82
CA ARG A 201 -16.27 -0.41 26.30
C ARG A 201 -17.48 -0.31 25.39
N TRP A 202 -17.72 0.87 24.80
CA TRP A 202 -18.77 1.04 23.81
C TRP A 202 -18.47 0.23 22.53
N LEU A 203 -17.24 0.30 22.01
CA LEU A 203 -16.82 -0.43 20.81
C LEU A 203 -16.85 -1.95 20.98
N GLN A 204 -16.59 -2.48 22.17
CA GLN A 204 -16.71 -3.93 22.44
C GLN A 204 -18.10 -4.48 22.07
N HIS A 205 -19.14 -3.66 22.24
CA HIS A 205 -20.53 -4.04 21.97
C HIS A 205 -21.01 -3.58 20.58
N ASN A 206 -20.55 -2.42 20.10
CA ASN A 206 -21.09 -1.73 18.92
C ASN A 206 -20.25 -1.86 17.64
N ARG A 207 -19.06 -2.47 17.69
CA ARG A 207 -18.23 -2.71 16.50
C ARG A 207 -18.92 -3.63 15.49
N SER A 208 -18.57 -3.46 14.20
CA SER A 208 -19.08 -4.29 13.10
C SER A 208 -18.64 -5.75 13.22
N ASP A 209 -19.34 -6.65 12.50
CA ASP A 209 -18.97 -8.07 12.50
C ASP A 209 -17.58 -8.32 11.89
N ASP A 210 -17.17 -7.51 10.90
CA ASP A 210 -15.81 -7.55 10.37
C ASP A 210 -14.78 -7.10 11.43
N ALA A 211 -15.08 -6.06 12.21
CA ALA A 211 -14.21 -5.63 13.30
C ALA A 211 -14.12 -6.70 14.39
N ARG A 212 -15.23 -7.38 14.73
CA ARG A 212 -15.24 -8.55 15.63
C ARG A 212 -14.38 -9.67 15.06
N ARG A 213 -14.55 -9.98 13.78
CA ARG A 213 -13.80 -11.02 13.10
C ARG A 213 -12.30 -10.77 13.18
N TRP A 214 -11.84 -9.52 13.07
CA TRP A 214 -10.41 -9.20 13.18
C TRP A 214 -9.96 -8.80 14.60
N ASN A 215 -10.78 -9.01 15.64
CA ASN A 215 -10.48 -8.61 17.02
C ASN A 215 -10.06 -7.13 17.15
N LEU A 216 -10.71 -6.23 16.40
CA LEU A 216 -10.44 -4.80 16.45
C LEU A 216 -11.55 -4.04 17.18
N LEU A 217 -11.17 -3.05 17.99
CA LEU A 217 -12.06 -2.01 18.49
C LEU A 217 -12.07 -0.86 17.50
N THR A 218 -13.10 -0.82 16.66
CA THR A 218 -13.34 0.24 15.69
C THR A 218 -14.79 0.21 15.20
N ASP A 219 -15.31 1.38 14.85
CA ASP A 219 -16.63 1.62 14.25
C ASP A 219 -16.55 1.87 12.74
N TRP A 220 -15.36 1.79 12.13
CA TRP A 220 -15.20 1.96 10.69
C TRP A 220 -16.03 0.94 9.91
N THR A 221 -16.70 1.41 8.88
CA THR A 221 -17.47 0.61 7.92
C THR A 221 -17.24 1.13 6.51
N VAL A 222 -17.65 0.36 5.51
CA VAL A 222 -17.53 0.77 4.10
C VAL A 222 -18.30 2.07 3.81
N ASP A 223 -19.40 2.31 4.53
CA ASP A 223 -20.23 3.51 4.38
C ASP A 223 -19.51 4.80 4.82
N ALA A 224 -18.54 4.69 5.72
CA ALA A 224 -17.72 5.82 6.15
C ALA A 224 -16.67 6.24 5.10
N LEU A 225 -16.43 5.43 4.06
CA LEU A 225 -15.42 5.69 3.04
C LEU A 225 -15.96 6.55 1.89
N ARG A 226 -15.38 7.74 1.70
CA ARG A 226 -15.84 8.71 0.68
C ARG A 226 -15.26 8.47 -0.70
N TYR A 227 -14.10 7.84 -0.81
CA TYR A 227 -13.40 7.62 -2.07
C TYR A 227 -13.30 6.14 -2.39
N ALA A 228 -13.46 5.81 -3.67
CA ALA A 228 -13.28 4.48 -4.25
C ALA A 228 -12.19 4.54 -5.34
#